data_AF-A0A517SF04-F1
#
_entry.id   AF-A0A517SF04-F1
#
_cell.length_a   1.000
_cell.length_b   1.000
_cell.length_c   1.000
_cell.angle_alpha   90.00
_cell.angle_beta   90.00
_cell.angle_gamma   90.00
#
_symmetry.space_group_name_H-M   'P 1'
#
loop_
_entity.id
_entity.type
_entity.pdbx_description
1 polymer ?
#
loop_
_entity_poly.entity_id
_entity_poly.type
_entity_poly.pdbx_seq_one_letter_code
_entity_poly.pdbx_strand_id
1 'polypeptide(L)'
;MSEVLVFTPRAEETTLPNPWLRLPAGLAAITADPIDWGRVHSAGESDSRDLWENVATAARLGNLQLTAAEPLSTPPTLPSLAPSDRPGPAWLRAAVDECGTLTGGPVQSKIDLIALQAGLLQMTGDLTASHEHSQSIEGRGKQRAGDYWHAINHRREPDDGNAKYWFRQVGNHPLLTELGQIVPALADGFSPAVREQGLSLVERGRLEPFRFVDLASQARRRRDEELTAFAERLQWVEMVLLLESTRRDAFG
;
A
#
# COMPACT_ATOMS: atom_id res chain seq x y z
N MET A 1 -2.99 -15.02 27.13
CA MET A 1 -2.61 -15.97 26.08
C MET A 1 -2.35 -15.14 24.83
N SER A 2 -1.19 -15.30 24.20
CA SER A 2 -0.81 -14.61 22.97
C SER A 2 -1.62 -15.16 21.79
N GLU A 3 -2.28 -14.30 21.02
CA GLU A 3 -2.95 -14.69 19.79
C GLU A 3 -1.92 -14.78 18.66
N VAL A 4 -1.70 -15.99 18.14
CA VAL A 4 -0.76 -16.23 17.04
C VAL A 4 -1.52 -16.17 15.72
N LEU A 5 -1.10 -15.30 14.80
CA LEU A 5 -1.65 -15.27 13.45
C LEU A 5 -0.74 -16.01 12.47
N VAL A 6 -1.35 -16.90 11.70
CA VAL A 6 -0.64 -17.76 10.74
C VAL A 6 -0.99 -17.28 9.32
N PHE A 7 0.00 -16.84 8.54
CA PHE A 7 -0.02 -16.35 7.15
C PHE A 7 0.96 -17.11 6.25
N THR A 8 0.59 -17.58 5.07
CA THR A 8 1.46 -18.38 4.18
C THR A 8 2.09 -17.62 3.04
N PRO A 9 3.42 -17.52 2.98
CA PRO A 9 4.06 -17.26 1.70
C PRO A 9 3.96 -18.53 0.85
N ARG A 10 3.37 -18.44 -0.35
CA ARG A 10 3.59 -19.49 -1.35
C ARG A 10 5.06 -19.40 -1.75
N ALA A 11 5.81 -20.46 -1.49
CA ALA A 11 7.16 -20.62 -2.00
C ALA A 11 7.12 -20.93 -3.52
N GLU A 12 8.06 -20.30 -4.24
CA GLU A 12 8.69 -20.75 -5.50
C GLU A 12 8.33 -20.12 -6.87
N GLU A 13 7.41 -19.17 -7.03
CA GLU A 13 7.11 -18.64 -8.40
C GLU A 13 7.37 -17.15 -8.65
N THR A 14 7.81 -16.36 -7.67
CA THR A 14 8.26 -14.98 -7.92
C THR A 14 9.62 -14.72 -7.28
N THR A 15 10.60 -14.36 -8.11
CA THR A 15 11.97 -14.00 -7.69
C THR A 15 12.05 -12.62 -7.03
N LEU A 16 10.91 -11.95 -6.83
CA LEU A 16 10.84 -10.62 -6.23
C LEU A 16 10.57 -10.75 -4.73
N PRO A 17 11.36 -10.10 -3.85
CA PRO A 17 11.05 -10.05 -2.42
C PRO A 17 9.70 -9.35 -2.21
N ASN A 18 8.76 -10.00 -1.51
CA ASN A 18 7.45 -9.42 -1.20
C ASN A 18 7.64 -8.20 -0.27
N PRO A 19 7.33 -6.97 -0.72
CA PRO A 19 7.56 -5.77 0.08
C PRO A 19 6.66 -5.70 1.33
N TRP A 20 5.55 -6.44 1.36
CA TRP A 20 4.67 -6.54 2.52
C TRP A 20 5.37 -7.17 3.73
N LEU A 21 6.27 -8.15 3.50
CA LEU A 21 7.06 -8.79 4.56
C LEU A 21 8.05 -7.84 5.25
N ARG A 22 8.23 -6.62 4.72
CA ARG A 22 9.07 -5.58 5.32
C ARG A 22 8.30 -4.72 6.33
N LEU A 23 6.97 -4.84 6.40
CA LEU A 23 6.15 -4.11 7.36
C LEU A 23 6.20 -4.79 8.74
N PRO A 24 6.29 -4.03 9.85
CA PRO A 24 6.01 -4.58 11.17
C PRO A 24 4.60 -5.15 11.24
N ALA A 25 4.42 -6.16 12.09
CA ALA A 25 3.16 -6.91 12.19
C ALA A 25 1.92 -6.01 12.39
N GLY A 26 2.04 -4.93 13.17
CA GLY A 26 0.95 -3.98 13.40
C GLY A 26 0.55 -3.12 12.20
N LEU A 27 1.46 -2.86 11.25
CA LEU A 27 1.11 -2.19 9.99
C LEU A 27 0.58 -3.18 8.96
N ALA A 28 1.24 -4.33 8.85
CA ALA A 28 0.83 -5.44 8.01
C ALA A 28 -0.64 -5.85 8.27
N ALA A 29 -1.03 -5.83 9.55
CA ALA A 29 -2.37 -6.05 10.06
C ALA A 29 -3.46 -5.12 9.50
N ILE A 30 -3.15 -3.86 9.26
CA ILE A 30 -4.15 -2.85 8.90
C ILE A 30 -4.12 -2.49 7.43
N THR A 31 -3.10 -2.93 6.70
CA THR A 31 -2.98 -2.70 5.27
C THR A 31 -3.74 -3.72 4.44
N ALA A 32 -4.09 -4.90 4.98
CA ALA A 32 -4.45 -6.10 4.22
C ALA A 32 -3.32 -6.54 3.25
N ASP A 33 -3.15 -7.85 3.03
CA ASP A 33 -2.23 -8.38 2.02
C ASP A 33 -3.05 -8.82 0.79
N PRO A 34 -2.92 -8.14 -0.36
CA PRO A 34 -3.62 -8.51 -1.56
C PRO A 34 -2.72 -9.20 -2.60
N ILE A 35 -1.44 -9.41 -2.33
CA ILE A 35 -0.62 -10.30 -3.14
C ILE A 35 -0.62 -11.67 -2.46
N ASP A 36 -1.74 -12.35 -2.67
CA ASP A 36 -1.84 -13.79 -2.52
C ASP A 36 -1.65 -14.28 -1.06
N TRP A 37 -2.79 -14.64 -0.47
CA TRP A 37 -2.98 -15.64 0.61
C TRP A 37 -2.95 -15.20 2.10
N GLY A 38 -3.99 -15.63 2.83
CA GLY A 38 -4.02 -15.79 4.30
C GLY A 38 -5.32 -15.36 4.96
N ARG A 39 -6.08 -16.29 5.57
CA ARG A 39 -7.05 -15.92 6.60
C ARG A 39 -6.27 -15.64 7.88
N VAL A 40 -6.54 -14.50 8.51
CA VAL A 40 -6.19 -14.26 9.90
C VAL A 40 -6.96 -15.28 10.76
N HIS A 41 -6.29 -15.97 11.68
CA HIS A 41 -6.93 -16.83 12.68
C HIS A 41 -6.48 -16.40 14.07
N SER A 42 -7.38 -15.94 14.94
CA SER A 42 -7.09 -15.81 16.36
C SER A 42 -7.04 -17.20 17.00
N ALA A 43 -6.03 -17.47 17.83
CA ALA A 43 -5.99 -18.68 18.66
C ALA A 43 -6.93 -18.58 19.90
N GLY A 44 -7.58 -17.43 20.11
CA GLY A 44 -8.54 -17.17 21.18
C GLY A 44 -10.00 -17.35 20.75
N GLU A 45 -10.87 -17.62 21.73
CA GLU A 45 -12.33 -17.70 21.54
C GLU A 45 -12.84 -16.53 20.70
N SER A 46 -13.69 -16.87 19.72
CA SER A 46 -14.32 -15.95 18.78
C SER A 46 -15.08 -14.84 19.52
N ASP A 47 -14.39 -13.74 19.81
CA ASP A 47 -15.05 -12.50 20.21
C ASP A 47 -15.87 -11.97 19.03
N SER A 48 -17.02 -11.35 19.29
CA SER A 48 -18.00 -10.95 18.27
C SER A 48 -17.57 -9.79 17.36
N ARG A 49 -16.26 -9.51 17.28
CA ARG A 49 -15.64 -8.39 16.57
C ARG A 49 -15.17 -8.78 15.18
N ASP A 50 -14.96 -7.77 14.34
CA ASP A 50 -14.31 -7.95 13.04
C ASP A 50 -12.92 -8.56 13.24
N LEU A 51 -12.60 -9.58 12.43
CA LEU A 51 -11.32 -10.27 12.45
C LEU A 51 -10.13 -9.31 12.44
N TRP A 52 -10.21 -8.25 11.65
CA TRP A 52 -9.16 -7.24 11.51
C TRP A 52 -9.05 -6.29 12.71
N GLU A 53 -10.15 -6.06 13.42
CA GLU A 53 -10.15 -5.31 14.68
C GLU A 53 -9.40 -6.10 15.78
N ASN A 54 -9.56 -7.42 15.80
CA ASN A 54 -8.82 -8.31 16.70
C ASN A 54 -7.32 -8.31 16.36
N VAL A 55 -6.95 -8.36 15.07
CA VAL A 55 -5.54 -8.23 14.65
C VAL A 55 -4.92 -6.93 15.10
N ALA A 56 -5.59 -5.81 14.83
CA ALA A 56 -5.09 -4.49 15.21
C ALA A 56 -4.91 -4.38 16.73
N THR A 57 -5.85 -4.95 17.50
CA THR A 57 -5.77 -5.01 18.96
C THR A 57 -4.59 -5.87 19.44
N ALA A 58 -4.42 -7.08 18.87
CA ALA A 58 -3.31 -7.98 19.20
C ALA A 58 -1.94 -7.35 18.87
N ALA A 59 -1.85 -6.59 17.77
CA ALA A 59 -0.67 -5.81 17.41
C ALA A 59 -0.34 -4.74 18.46
N ARG A 60 -1.34 -3.95 18.90
CA ARG A 60 -1.15 -2.92 19.96
C ARG A 60 -0.58 -3.51 21.24
N LEU A 61 -1.01 -4.72 21.58
CA LEU A 61 -0.60 -5.40 22.80
C LEU A 61 0.78 -6.08 22.68
N GLY A 62 1.46 -5.97 21.53
CA GLY A 62 2.75 -6.64 21.29
C GLY A 62 2.64 -8.16 21.24
N ASN A 63 1.41 -8.69 21.11
CA ASN A 63 1.12 -10.11 21.16
C ASN A 63 0.98 -10.73 19.77
N LEU A 64 1.26 -9.96 18.72
CA LEU A 64 1.13 -10.38 17.34
C LEU A 64 2.42 -11.05 16.85
N GLN A 65 2.31 -12.32 16.46
CA GLN A 65 3.35 -13.05 15.73
C GLN A 65 2.84 -13.40 14.35
N LEU A 66 3.69 -13.22 13.32
CA LEU A 66 3.43 -13.59 11.93
C LEU A 66 4.15 -14.91 11.60
N THR A 67 3.46 -15.93 11.08
CA THR A 67 4.07 -17.24 10.75
C THR A 67 3.48 -17.87 9.47
N ALA A 68 4.25 -18.56 8.62
CA ALA A 68 3.79 -19.33 7.43
C ALA A 68 2.50 -20.20 7.61
N ALA A 69 1.47 -20.13 6.74
CA ALA A 69 0.20 -20.94 6.74
C ALA A 69 0.00 -21.85 5.49
N GLU A 70 -1.24 -22.06 5.02
CA GLU A 70 -1.61 -22.59 3.69
C GLU A 70 -2.40 -21.58 2.83
N PRO A 71 -2.39 -21.74 1.51
CA PRO A 71 -2.84 -20.69 0.62
C PRO A 71 -4.41 -20.77 0.36
N LEU A 72 -5.17 -19.65 0.55
CA LEU A 72 -6.61 -19.35 0.17
C LEU A 72 -7.15 -19.61 -1.28
N SER A 73 -8.36 -20.16 -1.39
CA SER A 73 -9.06 -20.42 -2.67
C SER A 73 -9.68 -19.19 -3.39
N THR A 74 -9.71 -18.00 -2.79
CA THR A 74 -10.26 -16.76 -3.40
C THR A 74 -9.39 -15.55 -3.06
N PRO A 75 -8.90 -14.78 -4.05
CA PRO A 75 -8.02 -13.64 -3.80
C PRO A 75 -8.80 -12.44 -3.21
N PRO A 76 -8.21 -11.68 -2.27
CA PRO A 76 -8.77 -10.42 -1.78
C PRO A 76 -8.74 -9.32 -2.86
N THR A 77 -9.60 -8.32 -2.71
CA THR A 77 -9.72 -7.19 -3.65
C THR A 77 -8.57 -6.19 -3.45
N LEU A 78 -7.82 -5.88 -4.51
CA LEU A 78 -6.78 -4.83 -4.51
C LEU A 78 -7.41 -3.43 -4.40
N PRO A 79 -6.69 -2.41 -3.90
CA PRO A 79 -7.19 -1.04 -3.95
C PRO A 79 -7.44 -0.60 -5.39
N SER A 80 -8.70 -0.28 -5.67
CA SER A 80 -9.12 0.12 -7.02
C SER A 80 -8.36 1.35 -7.52
N LEU A 81 -8.20 1.42 -8.85
CA LEU A 81 -7.70 2.61 -9.56
C LEU A 81 -8.63 3.82 -9.46
N ALA A 82 -9.84 3.64 -8.94
CA ALA A 82 -10.84 4.66 -8.68
C ALA A 82 -11.37 4.51 -7.23
N PRO A 83 -12.05 5.51 -6.67
CA PRO A 83 -12.60 5.40 -5.33
C PRO A 83 -13.64 4.27 -5.30
N SER A 84 -13.67 3.52 -4.21
CA SER A 84 -14.91 2.84 -3.80
C SER A 84 -15.61 3.77 -2.83
N ASP A 85 -16.87 4.14 -3.08
CA ASP A 85 -17.69 4.99 -2.18
C ASP A 85 -18.00 4.34 -0.82
N ARG A 86 -17.27 3.29 -0.42
CA ARG A 86 -17.43 2.60 0.85
C ARG A 86 -16.38 3.10 1.82
N PRO A 87 -16.73 3.95 2.80
CA PRO A 87 -15.82 4.25 3.89
C PRO A 87 -15.50 2.96 4.65
N GLY A 88 -14.23 2.80 5.02
CA GLY A 88 -13.80 1.72 5.90
C GLY A 88 -14.50 1.78 7.28
N PRO A 89 -14.47 0.69 8.05
CA PRO A 89 -15.11 0.66 9.36
C PRO A 89 -14.44 1.66 10.34
N ALA A 90 -15.22 2.25 11.25
CA ALA A 90 -14.75 3.32 12.15
C ALA A 90 -13.53 2.93 13.01
N TRP A 91 -13.40 1.65 13.38
CA TRP A 91 -12.25 1.14 14.14
C TRP A 91 -10.93 1.30 13.37
N LEU A 92 -10.97 1.25 12.03
CA LEU A 92 -9.80 1.35 11.17
C LEU A 92 -9.23 2.77 11.17
N ARG A 93 -10.10 3.79 11.18
CA ARG A 93 -9.68 5.19 11.37
C ARG A 93 -9.01 5.41 12.73
N ALA A 94 -9.61 4.89 13.80
CA ALA A 94 -9.00 4.94 15.12
C ALA A 94 -7.64 4.21 15.18
N ALA A 95 -7.49 3.10 14.44
CA ALA A 95 -6.20 2.42 14.30
C ALA A 95 -5.15 3.24 13.55
N VAL A 96 -5.55 4.04 12.55
CA VAL A 96 -4.64 4.98 11.89
C VAL A 96 -4.21 6.11 12.82
N ASP A 97 -5.14 6.69 13.58
CA ASP A 97 -4.84 7.76 14.54
C ASP A 97 -3.84 7.28 15.60
N GLU A 98 -3.92 6.01 15.97
CA GLU A 98 -3.06 5.37 16.97
C GLU A 98 -1.82 4.68 16.37
N CYS A 99 -1.51 4.84 15.08
CA CYS A 99 -0.43 4.07 14.42
C CYS A 99 0.98 4.30 15.01
N GLY A 100 1.18 5.40 15.74
CA GLY A 100 2.36 5.64 16.58
C GLY A 100 2.62 4.54 17.62
N THR A 101 1.56 3.88 18.09
CA THR A 101 1.64 2.79 19.07
C THR A 101 1.79 1.41 18.41
N LEU A 102 1.32 1.26 17.17
CA LEU A 102 1.35 0.00 16.40
C LEU A 102 2.74 -0.39 15.88
N THR A 103 3.68 0.56 15.86
CA THR A 103 5.00 0.43 15.24
C THR A 103 6.13 0.22 16.25
N GLY A 104 5.83 0.29 17.56
CA GLY A 104 6.71 -0.18 18.63
C GLY A 104 7.94 0.69 18.96
N GLY A 105 8.03 1.93 18.45
CA GLY A 105 9.16 2.84 18.69
C GLY A 105 8.74 4.30 18.88
N PRO A 106 9.61 5.17 19.44
CA PRO A 106 9.31 6.59 19.59
C PRO A 106 9.23 7.27 18.21
N VAL A 107 8.22 8.12 18.03
CA VAL A 107 8.08 8.94 16.82
C VAL A 107 9.24 9.92 16.73
N GLN A 108 10.07 9.79 15.70
CA GLN A 108 11.19 10.68 15.40
C GLN A 108 10.78 11.86 14.51
N SER A 109 9.77 11.69 13.67
CA SER A 109 9.24 12.75 12.81
C SER A 109 7.71 12.76 12.81
N LYS A 110 7.12 13.83 13.35
CA LYS A 110 5.67 14.03 13.35
C LYS A 110 5.11 14.23 11.94
N ILE A 111 5.89 14.84 11.05
CA ILE A 111 5.46 15.07 9.67
C ILE A 111 5.40 13.74 8.91
N ASP A 112 6.41 12.89 9.07
CA ASP A 112 6.44 11.59 8.42
C ASP A 112 5.43 10.62 9.06
N LEU A 113 5.07 10.81 10.34
CA LEU A 113 3.93 10.12 10.96
C LEU A 113 2.60 10.51 10.29
N ILE A 114 2.37 11.79 9.99
CA ILE A 114 1.17 12.23 9.27
C ILE A 114 1.16 11.64 7.85
N ALA A 115 2.31 11.59 7.17
CA ALA A 115 2.43 10.91 5.88
C ALA A 115 2.11 9.41 5.99
N LEU A 116 2.55 8.74 7.06
CA LEU A 116 2.23 7.33 7.30
C LEU A 116 0.72 7.13 7.49
N GLN A 117 0.08 8.03 8.24
CA GLN A 117 -1.38 8.04 8.42
C GLN A 117 -2.12 8.24 7.10
N ALA A 118 -1.67 9.18 6.26
CA ALA A 118 -2.22 9.37 4.92
C ALA A 118 -2.15 8.08 4.09
N GLY A 119 -0.99 7.42 4.06
CA GLY A 119 -0.81 6.13 3.41
C GLY A 119 -1.76 5.05 3.92
N LEU A 120 -1.92 4.92 5.25
CA LEU A 120 -2.85 3.96 5.84
C LEU A 120 -4.31 4.24 5.49
N LEU A 121 -4.75 5.50 5.52
CA LEU A 121 -6.08 5.90 5.08
C LEU A 121 -6.29 5.54 3.60
N GLN A 122 -5.27 5.72 2.79
CA GLN A 122 -5.33 5.39 1.38
C GLN A 122 -5.44 3.89 1.12
N MET A 123 -4.65 3.08 1.83
CA MET A 123 -4.71 1.61 1.76
C MET A 123 -6.10 1.09 2.14
N THR A 124 -6.79 1.79 3.04
CA THR A 124 -8.12 1.42 3.56
C THR A 124 -9.28 2.07 2.81
N GLY A 125 -8.98 2.86 1.77
CA GLY A 125 -9.96 3.44 0.85
C GLY A 125 -10.50 4.82 1.25
N ASP A 126 -10.03 5.41 2.35
CA ASP A 126 -10.45 6.73 2.80
C ASP A 126 -9.66 7.86 2.13
N LEU A 127 -9.95 8.08 0.84
CA LEU A 127 -9.25 9.07 0.03
C LEU A 127 -9.41 10.50 0.55
N THR A 128 -10.59 10.86 1.08
CA THR A 128 -10.82 12.21 1.64
C THR A 128 -9.88 12.50 2.80
N ALA A 129 -9.82 11.60 3.79
CA ALA A 129 -8.95 11.80 4.95
C ALA A 129 -7.46 11.71 4.56
N SER A 130 -7.12 10.78 3.65
CA SER A 130 -5.76 10.67 3.08
C SER A 130 -5.31 11.97 2.39
N HIS A 131 -6.20 12.57 1.60
CA HIS A 131 -5.97 13.85 0.94
C HIS A 131 -5.75 14.97 1.96
N GLU A 132 -6.63 15.10 2.97
CA GLU A 132 -6.49 16.11 4.03
C GLU A 132 -5.17 15.99 4.80
N HIS A 133 -4.76 14.75 5.13
CA HIS A 133 -3.49 14.50 5.81
C HIS A 133 -2.30 14.89 4.95
N SER A 134 -2.28 14.43 3.69
CA SER A 134 -1.22 14.76 2.71
C SER A 134 -1.11 16.27 2.49
N GLN A 135 -2.25 16.92 2.26
CA GLN A 135 -2.35 18.37 2.07
C GLN A 135 -1.83 19.15 3.28
N SER A 136 -2.09 18.67 4.50
CA SER A 136 -1.64 19.36 5.70
C SER A 136 -0.11 19.44 5.81
N ILE A 137 0.63 18.57 5.13
CA ILE A 137 2.09 18.45 5.20
C ILE A 137 2.82 18.72 3.88
N GLU A 138 2.14 19.34 2.90
CA GLU A 138 2.70 19.67 1.60
C GLU A 138 4.09 20.29 1.70
N GLY A 139 5.03 19.76 0.91
CA GLY A 139 6.38 20.27 0.87
C GLY A 139 7.16 20.11 2.18
N ARG A 140 6.77 19.18 3.06
CA ARG A 140 7.47 18.88 4.32
C ARG A 140 7.77 17.38 4.46
N GLY A 141 8.55 17.04 5.48
CA GLY A 141 8.92 15.66 5.79
C GLY A 141 10.12 15.17 5.00
N LYS A 142 10.56 13.96 5.32
CA LYS A 142 11.63 13.28 4.58
C LYS A 142 11.06 12.76 3.26
N GLN A 143 11.91 12.76 2.24
CA GLN A 143 11.63 12.21 0.91
C GLN A 143 10.35 12.73 0.22
N ARG A 144 9.69 13.80 0.70
CA ARG A 144 8.39 14.27 0.17
C ARG A 144 7.28 13.21 0.26
N ALA A 145 7.28 12.39 1.30
CA ALA A 145 6.31 11.29 1.44
C ALA A 145 4.84 11.77 1.39
N GLY A 146 4.52 12.91 2.02
CA GLY A 146 3.19 13.52 1.94
C GLY A 146 2.78 13.87 0.51
N ASP A 147 3.65 14.56 -0.23
CA ASP A 147 3.41 14.91 -1.64
C ASP A 147 3.25 13.65 -2.52
N TYR A 148 3.95 12.56 -2.19
CA TYR A 148 3.82 11.28 -2.90
C TYR A 148 2.45 10.65 -2.66
N TRP A 149 2.01 10.53 -1.41
CA TRP A 149 0.66 10.05 -1.09
C TRP A 149 -0.43 10.92 -1.76
N HIS A 150 -0.23 12.23 -1.77
CA HIS A 150 -1.10 13.18 -2.49
C HIS A 150 -1.20 12.86 -3.98
N ALA A 151 -0.06 12.56 -4.62
CA ALA A 151 -0.01 12.19 -6.04
C ALA A 151 -0.76 10.87 -6.33
N ILE A 152 -0.60 9.85 -5.49
CA ILE A 152 -1.35 8.59 -5.59
C ILE A 152 -2.84 8.86 -5.35
N ASN A 153 -3.19 9.77 -4.43
CA ASN A 153 -4.58 10.10 -4.12
C ASN A 153 -5.31 10.64 -5.35
N HIS A 154 -4.74 11.65 -5.99
CA HIS A 154 -5.31 12.20 -7.22
C HIS A 154 -5.29 11.22 -8.38
N ARG A 155 -4.29 10.32 -8.49
CA ARG A 155 -4.33 9.24 -9.48
C ARG A 155 -5.54 8.33 -9.26
N ARG A 156 -5.95 8.11 -8.01
CA ARG A 156 -7.13 7.33 -7.61
C ARG A 156 -8.44 8.12 -7.60
N GLU A 157 -8.42 9.46 -7.64
CA GLU A 157 -9.58 10.35 -7.82
C GLU A 157 -9.87 10.70 -9.30
N PRO A 158 -9.42 9.84 -10.22
CA PRO A 158 -9.17 10.17 -11.63
C PRO A 158 -8.75 11.61 -11.99
N ASP A 159 -7.98 12.30 -11.14
CA ASP A 159 -7.45 13.64 -11.39
C ASP A 159 -6.01 13.56 -11.89
N ASP A 160 -5.86 13.15 -13.15
CA ASP A 160 -4.56 12.93 -13.79
C ASP A 160 -3.67 14.19 -13.77
N GLY A 161 -4.28 15.37 -13.83
CA GLY A 161 -3.59 16.67 -13.84
C GLY A 161 -2.93 16.97 -12.51
N ASN A 162 -3.70 16.87 -11.41
CA ASN A 162 -3.16 17.07 -10.07
C ASN A 162 -2.20 15.95 -9.66
N ALA A 163 -2.46 14.70 -10.06
CA ALA A 163 -1.51 13.60 -9.82
C ALA A 163 -0.12 13.92 -10.40
N LYS A 164 -0.06 14.37 -11.66
CA LYS A 164 1.21 14.77 -12.30
C LYS A 164 1.82 16.01 -11.66
N TYR A 165 1.02 16.97 -11.20
CA TYR A 165 1.51 18.13 -10.46
C TYR A 165 2.24 17.69 -9.18
N TRP A 166 1.63 16.83 -8.37
CA TRP A 166 2.24 16.36 -7.13
C TRP A 166 3.46 15.47 -7.36
N PHE A 167 3.45 14.61 -8.37
CA PHE A 167 4.66 13.87 -8.75
C PHE A 167 5.83 14.78 -9.18
N ARG A 168 5.58 16.01 -9.68
CA ARG A 168 6.66 17.00 -9.88
C ARG A 168 7.22 17.52 -8.56
N GLN A 169 6.38 17.70 -7.54
CA GLN A 169 6.82 18.15 -6.21
C GLN A 169 7.65 17.07 -5.50
N VAL A 170 7.27 15.80 -5.67
CA VAL A 170 8.04 14.64 -5.20
C VAL A 170 9.45 14.63 -5.79
N GLY A 171 9.57 14.87 -7.10
CA GLY A 171 10.85 14.88 -7.80
C GLY A 171 11.56 13.52 -7.78
N ASN A 172 12.86 13.51 -7.50
CA ASN A 172 13.68 12.30 -7.56
C ASN A 172 13.55 11.46 -6.28
N HIS A 173 12.48 10.68 -6.18
CA HIS A 173 12.30 9.74 -5.07
C HIS A 173 13.11 8.43 -5.28
N PRO A 174 13.77 7.87 -4.24
CA PRO A 174 14.49 6.59 -4.34
C PRO A 174 13.61 5.41 -4.77
N LEU A 175 12.39 5.36 -4.25
CA LEU A 175 11.38 4.33 -4.55
C LEU A 175 11.11 4.16 -6.06
N LEU A 176 11.23 5.22 -6.88
CA LEU A 176 11.07 5.10 -8.33
C LEU A 176 12.13 4.16 -8.95
N THR A 177 13.33 4.10 -8.38
CA THR A 177 14.39 3.16 -8.82
C THR A 177 14.03 1.72 -8.43
N GLU A 178 13.53 1.52 -7.21
CA GLU A 178 13.11 0.21 -6.72
C GLU A 178 11.92 -0.32 -7.55
N LEU A 179 10.93 0.52 -7.84
CA LEU A 179 9.83 0.16 -8.76
C LEU A 179 10.33 -0.15 -10.17
N GLY A 180 11.32 0.59 -10.68
CA GLY A 180 11.90 0.31 -12.00
C GLY A 180 12.52 -1.09 -12.12
N GLN A 181 12.97 -1.67 -11.01
CA GLN A 181 13.49 -3.04 -10.94
C GLN A 181 12.37 -4.09 -10.81
N ILE A 182 11.27 -3.73 -10.15
CA ILE A 182 10.13 -4.64 -9.90
C ILE A 182 9.21 -4.76 -11.12
N VAL A 183 8.98 -3.67 -11.84
CA VAL A 183 8.02 -3.61 -12.97
C VAL A 183 8.24 -4.71 -14.01
N PRO A 184 9.46 -5.02 -14.50
CA PRO A 184 9.65 -6.08 -15.49
C PRO A 184 9.18 -7.45 -15.02
N ALA A 185 9.55 -7.85 -13.81
CA ALA A 185 9.16 -9.15 -13.25
C ALA A 185 7.66 -9.19 -12.89
N LEU A 186 7.07 -8.06 -12.48
CA LEU A 186 5.62 -7.94 -12.33
C LEU A 186 4.89 -8.14 -13.67
N ALA A 187 5.42 -7.54 -14.74
CA ALA A 187 4.85 -7.57 -16.08
C ALA A 187 4.93 -8.94 -16.77
N ASP A 188 5.88 -9.82 -16.38
CA ASP A 188 6.02 -11.18 -16.91
C ASP A 188 4.81 -12.08 -16.58
N GLY A 189 3.99 -11.71 -15.58
CA GLY A 189 2.75 -12.41 -15.22
C GLY A 189 1.52 -12.06 -16.07
N PHE A 190 1.66 -11.21 -17.10
CA PHE A 190 0.55 -10.70 -17.91
C PHE A 190 0.77 -10.98 -19.41
N SER A 191 -0.25 -10.76 -20.24
CA SER A 191 -0.16 -10.93 -21.69
C SER A 191 0.97 -10.09 -22.32
N PRO A 192 1.50 -10.48 -23.49
CA PRO A 192 2.56 -9.73 -24.16
C PRO A 192 2.25 -8.25 -24.37
N ALA A 193 0.99 -7.90 -24.62
CA ALA A 193 0.54 -6.53 -24.84
C ALA A 193 0.56 -5.69 -23.55
N VAL A 194 0.13 -6.24 -22.42
CA VAL A 194 0.21 -5.58 -21.10
C VAL A 194 1.66 -5.52 -20.63
N ARG A 195 2.44 -6.57 -20.90
CA ARG A 195 3.86 -6.60 -20.60
C ARG A 195 4.64 -5.49 -21.28
N GLU A 196 4.41 -5.27 -22.58
CA GLU A 196 5.02 -4.17 -23.34
C GLU A 196 4.67 -2.80 -22.73
N GLN A 197 3.41 -2.58 -22.35
CA GLN A 197 2.97 -1.37 -21.67
C GLN A 197 3.65 -1.20 -20.31
N GLY A 198 3.76 -2.28 -19.52
CA GLY A 198 4.47 -2.26 -18.24
C GLY A 198 5.94 -1.87 -18.40
N LEU A 199 6.66 -2.47 -19.36
CA LEU A 199 8.06 -2.13 -19.64
C LEU A 199 8.23 -0.67 -20.11
N SER A 200 7.24 -0.13 -20.81
CA SER A 200 7.26 1.28 -21.24
C SER A 200 7.22 2.28 -20.07
N LEU A 201 6.79 1.83 -18.88
CA LEU A 201 6.81 2.65 -17.67
C LEU A 201 8.22 2.86 -17.11
N VAL A 202 9.22 2.08 -17.54
CA VAL A 202 10.58 2.14 -16.98
C VAL A 202 11.50 2.91 -17.94
N GLU A 203 12.11 3.98 -17.45
CA GLU A 203 13.15 4.72 -18.17
C GLU A 203 14.41 4.82 -17.30
N ARG A 204 15.57 4.47 -17.89
CA ARG A 204 16.87 4.46 -17.19
C ARG A 204 16.84 3.71 -15.83
N GLY A 205 16.09 2.60 -15.78
CA GLY A 205 15.96 1.77 -14.58
C GLY A 205 15.07 2.36 -13.48
N ARG A 206 14.28 3.40 -13.78
CA ARG A 206 13.34 4.03 -12.85
C ARG A 206 11.93 3.98 -13.41
N LEU A 207 10.94 3.81 -12.56
CA LEU A 207 9.55 4.04 -12.93
C LEU A 207 9.34 5.52 -13.27
N GLU A 208 8.73 5.79 -14.43
CA GLU A 208 8.28 7.11 -14.85
C GLU A 208 6.86 7.37 -14.35
N PRO A 209 6.67 8.17 -13.28
CA PRO A 209 5.37 8.29 -12.61
C PRO A 209 4.29 8.89 -13.51
N PHE A 210 4.66 9.80 -14.43
CA PHE A 210 3.70 10.38 -15.37
C PHE A 210 3.17 9.35 -16.37
N ARG A 211 4.02 8.42 -16.83
CA ARG A 211 3.59 7.31 -17.68
C ARG A 211 2.67 6.37 -16.91
N PHE A 212 2.92 6.16 -15.62
CA PHE A 212 2.03 5.33 -14.81
C PHE A 212 0.66 6.00 -14.57
N VAL A 213 0.61 7.32 -14.35
CA VAL A 213 -0.65 8.08 -14.34
C VAL A 213 -1.41 7.91 -15.66
N ASP A 214 -0.72 8.03 -16.79
CA ASP A 214 -1.33 7.86 -18.12
C ASP A 214 -1.85 6.43 -18.34
N LEU A 215 -1.12 5.41 -17.92
CA LEU A 215 -1.52 4.00 -18.01
C LEU A 215 -2.76 3.71 -17.14
N ALA A 216 -2.79 4.23 -15.89
CA ALA A 216 -3.96 4.07 -15.01
C ALA A 216 -5.20 4.76 -15.62
N SER A 217 -5.01 5.94 -16.22
CA SER A 217 -6.07 6.65 -16.94
C SER A 217 -6.58 5.88 -18.16
N GLN A 218 -5.68 5.29 -18.94
CA GLN A 218 -6.02 4.43 -20.07
C GLN A 218 -6.80 3.20 -19.63
N ALA A 219 -6.33 2.48 -18.60
CA ALA A 219 -6.98 1.29 -18.06
C ALA A 219 -8.44 1.58 -17.68
N ARG A 220 -8.67 2.68 -16.93
CA ARG A 220 -10.02 3.13 -16.54
C ARG A 220 -10.90 3.48 -17.75
N ARG A 221 -10.39 4.26 -18.71
CA ARG A 221 -11.16 4.76 -19.86
C ARG A 221 -11.53 3.65 -20.84
N ARG A 222 -10.61 2.72 -21.09
CA ARG A 222 -10.82 1.60 -22.04
C ARG A 222 -11.56 0.43 -21.44
N ARG A 223 -11.69 0.37 -20.10
CA ARG A 223 -12.23 -0.79 -19.37
C ARG A 223 -11.50 -2.08 -19.74
N ASP A 224 -10.18 -1.97 -19.90
CA ASP A 224 -9.30 -3.09 -20.18
C ASP A 224 -9.02 -3.81 -18.85
N GLU A 225 -9.64 -4.97 -18.65
CA GLU A 225 -9.59 -5.70 -17.37
C GLU A 225 -8.17 -6.15 -17.02
N GLU A 226 -7.40 -6.61 -18.01
CA GLU A 226 -6.04 -7.10 -17.78
C GLU A 226 -5.07 -5.94 -17.48
N LEU A 227 -5.19 -4.84 -18.23
CA LEU A 227 -4.41 -3.62 -17.97
C LEU A 227 -4.79 -3.00 -16.61
N THR A 228 -6.07 -3.07 -16.24
CA THR A 228 -6.54 -2.63 -14.91
C THR A 228 -5.92 -3.48 -13.82
N ALA A 229 -5.94 -4.82 -13.95
CA ALA A 229 -5.32 -5.72 -12.98
C ALA A 229 -3.81 -5.47 -12.84
N PHE A 230 -3.09 -5.22 -13.94
CA PHE A 230 -1.68 -4.84 -13.90
C PHE A 230 -1.46 -3.52 -13.16
N ALA A 231 -2.23 -2.49 -13.50
CA ALA A 231 -2.11 -1.17 -12.88
C ALA A 231 -2.44 -1.20 -11.37
N GLU A 232 -3.46 -1.96 -10.95
CA GLU A 232 -3.82 -2.14 -9.54
C GLU A 232 -2.71 -2.87 -8.79
N ARG A 233 -2.11 -3.90 -9.38
CA ARG A 233 -0.99 -4.64 -8.76
C ARG A 233 0.26 -3.77 -8.64
N LEU A 234 0.60 -2.97 -9.65
CA LEU A 234 1.73 -2.04 -9.57
C LEU A 234 1.47 -0.92 -8.55
N GLN A 235 0.26 -0.35 -8.54
CA GLN A 235 -0.13 0.68 -7.56
C GLN A 235 -0.03 0.13 -6.15
N TRP A 236 -0.48 -1.10 -5.92
CA TRP A 236 -0.37 -1.74 -4.62
C TRP A 236 1.09 -1.87 -4.16
N VAL A 237 1.97 -2.39 -5.01
CA VAL A 237 3.40 -2.52 -4.72
C VAL A 237 4.02 -1.15 -4.39
N GLU A 238 3.69 -0.12 -5.18
CA GLU A 238 4.12 1.26 -4.93
C GLU A 238 3.65 1.75 -3.55
N MET A 239 2.38 1.54 -3.21
CA MET A 239 1.82 1.97 -1.92
C MET A 239 2.47 1.25 -0.74
N VAL A 240 2.70 -0.07 -0.82
CA VAL A 240 3.36 -0.83 0.26
C VAL A 240 4.80 -0.37 0.47
N LEU A 241 5.57 -0.18 -0.61
CA LEU A 241 6.94 0.32 -0.53
C LEU A 241 6.99 1.73 0.05
N LEU A 242 6.04 2.60 -0.35
CA LEU A 242 5.98 3.96 0.14
C LEU A 242 5.62 3.97 1.63
N LEU A 243 4.70 3.10 2.06
CA LEU A 243 4.32 2.96 3.45
C LEU A 243 5.50 2.49 4.32
N GLU A 244 6.27 1.51 3.83
CA GLU A 244 7.48 1.04 4.51
C GLU A 244 8.54 2.14 4.62
N SER A 245 8.77 2.88 3.54
CA SER A 245 9.71 4.02 3.54
C SER A 245 9.25 5.12 4.50
N THR A 246 7.97 5.48 4.45
CA THR A 246 7.37 6.52 5.30
C THR A 246 7.45 6.13 6.78
N ARG A 247 7.24 4.84 7.10
CA ARG A 247 7.42 4.31 8.44
C ARG A 247 8.87 4.46 8.91
N ARG A 248 9.85 4.05 8.10
CA ARG A 248 11.28 4.24 8.45
C ARG A 248 11.58 5.72 8.73
N ASP A 249 11.08 6.61 7.89
CA ASP A 249 11.27 8.04 8.08
C ASP A 249 10.65 8.60 9.37
N ALA A 250 9.48 8.07 9.77
CA ALA A 250 8.76 8.45 10.98
C ALA A 250 9.39 7.95 12.28
N PHE A 251 10.02 6.78 12.30
CA PHE A 251 10.47 6.10 13.53
C PHE A 251 11.98 5.86 13.64
N GLY A 252 12.74 6.04 12.56
CA GLY A 252 14.18 5.70 12.47
C GLY A 252 14.40 4.28 12.00
#